data_AF-M0B7L9-F1
#
_entry.id   AF-M0B7L9-F1
#
_cell.length_a   1.000
_cell.length_b   1.000
_cell.length_c   1.000
_cell.angle_alpha   90.00
_cell.angle_beta   90.00
_cell.angle_gamma   90.00
#
_symmetry.space_group_name_H-M   'P 1'
#
loop_
_entity.id
_entity.type
_entity.pdbx_description
1 polymer ?
#
loop_
_entity_poly.entity_id
_entity_poly.type
_entity_poly.pdbx_seq_one_letter_code
_entity_poly.pdbx_strand_id
1 'polypeptide(L)'
;MELRTVLTKKKKIERERVDQIEQRISSRVTVTFPDASDMVAANQLQEETLLYPIDAIVLAAANAIDATPVSFDGELREHGAKQPQEIV
;
A
#
# COMPACT_ATOMS: atom_id res chain seq x y z
N MET A 1 3.22 -7.22 1.15
CA MET A 1 3.76 -7.68 2.45
C MET A 1 2.71 -7.62 3.55
N GLU A 2 1.99 -6.52 3.68
CA GLU A 2 1.03 -6.28 4.76
C GLU A 2 -0.15 -7.26 4.76
N LEU A 3 -0.69 -7.60 3.59
CA LEU A 3 -1.80 -8.54 3.43
C LEU A 3 -1.51 -9.87 4.14
N ARG A 4 -0.34 -10.46 3.92
CA ARG A 4 0.11 -11.69 4.60
C ARG A 4 0.10 -11.55 6.12
N THR A 5 0.68 -10.47 6.65
CA THR A 5 0.73 -10.22 8.10
C THR A 5 -0.67 -10.08 8.70
N VAL A 6 -1.56 -9.34 8.04
CA VAL A 6 -2.93 -9.15 8.51
C VAL A 6 -3.71 -10.46 8.48
N LEU A 7 -3.70 -11.17 7.35
CA LEU A 7 -4.50 -12.39 7.19
C LEU A 7 -3.99 -13.52 8.09
N THR A 8 -2.67 -13.70 8.22
CA THR A 8 -2.10 -14.76 9.07
C THR A 8 -2.12 -14.40 10.55
N LYS A 9 -1.59 -13.24 10.96
CA LYS A 9 -1.42 -12.92 12.39
C LYS A 9 -2.69 -12.35 13.02
N LYS A 10 -3.37 -11.41 12.35
CA LYS A 10 -4.56 -10.74 12.91
C LYS A 10 -5.82 -11.57 12.71
N LYS A 11 -5.96 -12.20 11.54
CA LYS A 11 -7.17 -12.98 11.17
C LYS A 11 -7.01 -14.49 11.35
N LYS A 12 -5.80 -14.99 11.68
CA LYS A 12 -5.52 -16.41 11.93
C LYS A 12 -5.97 -17.32 10.77
N ILE A 13 -5.80 -16.85 9.54
CA ILE A 13 -6.08 -17.64 8.34
C ILE A 13 -4.85 -18.48 8.00
N GLU A 14 -5.09 -19.76 7.66
CA GLU A 14 -4.06 -20.70 7.25
C GLU A 14 -3.23 -20.20 6.07
N ARG A 15 -1.92 -20.50 6.11
CA ARG A 15 -0.95 -19.95 5.14
C ARG A 15 -1.31 -20.29 3.70
N GLU A 16 -1.70 -21.54 3.44
CA GLU A 16 -2.11 -22.00 2.11
C GLU A 16 -3.27 -21.17 1.53
N ARG A 17 -4.26 -20.84 2.36
CA ARG A 17 -5.40 -20.01 1.94
C ARG A 17 -4.99 -18.55 1.71
N VAL A 18 -4.05 -18.03 2.48
CA VAL A 18 -3.49 -16.69 2.24
C VAL A 18 -2.75 -16.63 0.91
N ASP A 19 -1.97 -17.66 0.57
CA ASP A 19 -1.25 -17.74 -0.70
C ASP A 19 -2.22 -17.79 -1.89
N GLN A 20 -3.34 -18.53 -1.78
CA GLN A 20 -4.41 -18.53 -2.78
C GLN A 20 -5.06 -17.14 -2.96
N ILE A 21 -5.26 -16.39 -1.87
CA ILE A 21 -5.79 -15.03 -1.93
C ILE A 21 -4.80 -14.08 -2.62
N GLU A 22 -3.51 -14.15 -2.28
CA GLU A 22 -2.46 -13.35 -2.93
C GLU A 22 -2.42 -13.61 -4.44
N GLN A 23 -2.44 -14.88 -4.87
CA GLN A 23 -2.48 -15.26 -6.29
C GLN A 23 -3.73 -14.72 -7.01
N ARG A 24 -4.89 -14.78 -6.35
CA ARG A 24 -6.15 -14.27 -6.92
C ARG A 24 -6.12 -12.75 -7.10
N ILE A 25 -5.45 -12.02 -6.20
CA ILE A 25 -5.31 -10.56 -6.32
C ILE A 25 -4.29 -10.24 -7.41
N SER A 26 -3.10 -10.83 -7.38
CA SER A 26 -2.02 -10.54 -8.32
C SER A 26 -2.37 -10.90 -9.77
N SER A 27 -3.27 -11.86 -10.00
CA SER A 27 -3.78 -12.20 -11.33
C SER A 27 -4.76 -11.16 -11.92
N ARG A 28 -5.20 -10.17 -11.14
CA ARG A 28 -6.20 -9.16 -11.56
C ARG A 28 -5.71 -7.73 -11.46
N VAL A 29 -4.48 -7.53 -11.00
CA VAL A 29 -3.87 -6.21 -10.81
C VAL A 29 -2.48 -6.20 -11.42
N THR A 30 -2.07 -5.06 -11.95
CA THR A 30 -0.67 -4.83 -12.27
C THR A 30 0.09 -4.59 -10.97
N VAL A 31 1.12 -5.40 -10.70
CA VAL A 31 1.98 -5.25 -9.53
C VAL A 31 3.11 -4.30 -9.87
N THR A 32 3.23 -3.21 -9.12
CA THR A 32 4.36 -2.28 -9.20
C THR A 32 5.33 -2.51 -8.04
N PHE A 33 6.59 -2.18 -8.27
CA PHE A 33 7.65 -2.32 -7.28
C PHE A 33 8.34 -0.96 -7.15
N PRO A 34 8.47 -0.43 -5.91
CA PRO A 34 9.21 0.80 -5.71
C PRO A 34 10.68 0.63 -6.11
N ASP A 35 11.23 1.63 -6.79
CA ASP A 35 12.65 1.69 -7.12
C ASP A 35 13.45 2.55 -6.14
N ALA A 36 14.74 2.74 -6.42
CA ALA A 36 15.62 3.52 -5.54
C ALA A 36 15.19 4.99 -5.42
N SER A 37 14.61 5.58 -6.46
CA SER A 37 14.11 6.95 -6.44
C SER A 37 12.86 7.07 -5.56
N ASP A 38 11.97 6.07 -5.61
CA ASP A 38 10.81 6.00 -4.73
C ASP A 38 11.22 5.93 -3.25
N MET A 39 12.30 5.21 -2.92
CA MET A 39 12.80 5.14 -1.54
C MET A 39 13.31 6.48 -1.03
N VAL A 40 14.00 7.26 -1.88
CA VAL A 40 14.47 8.60 -1.50
C VAL A 40 13.28 9.54 -1.31
N ALA A 41 12.31 9.52 -2.23
CA ALA A 41 11.10 10.32 -2.12
C ALA A 41 10.28 9.95 -0.88
N ALA A 42 10.15 8.66 -0.57
CA ALA A 42 9.48 8.18 0.62
C ALA A 42 10.18 8.65 1.91
N ASN A 43 11.52 8.66 1.94
CA ASN A 43 12.27 9.15 3.10
C ASN A 43 12.02 10.65 3.34
N GLN A 44 12.00 11.46 2.27
CA GLN A 44 11.68 12.89 2.35
C GLN A 44 10.24 13.10 2.83
N LEU A 45 9.29 12.39 2.23
CA LEU A 45 7.88 12.45 2.64
C LEU A 45 7.71 12.07 4.11
N GLN A 46 8.42 11.04 4.59
CA GLN A 46 8.37 10.60 5.97
C GLN A 46 8.95 11.66 6.93
N GLU A 47 10.02 12.35 6.54
CA GLU A 47 10.59 13.46 7.32
C GLU A 47 9.57 14.61 7.48
N GLU A 48 8.82 14.93 6.43
CA GLU A 48 7.86 16.04 6.41
C GLU A 48 6.54 15.71 7.13
N THR A 49 6.09 14.46 7.05
CA THR A 49 4.73 14.06 7.46
C THR A 49 4.69 13.16 8.68
N LEU A 50 5.83 12.53 9.04
CA LEU A 50 5.95 11.49 10.06
C LEU A 50 5.07 10.26 9.84
N LEU A 51 4.62 10.03 8.61
CA LEU A 51 3.92 8.80 8.22
C LEU A 51 4.71 7.55 8.60
N TYR A 52 4.02 6.43 8.79
CA TYR A 52 4.71 5.15 8.89
C TYR A 52 5.57 4.92 7.64
N PRO A 53 6.79 4.33 7.76
CA PRO A 53 7.69 4.20 6.61
C PRO A 53 7.08 3.46 5.41
N ILE A 54 6.23 2.46 5.64
CA ILE A 54 5.54 1.74 4.56
C ILE A 54 4.49 2.63 3.88
N ASP A 55 3.79 3.47 4.64
CA ASP A 55 2.78 4.40 4.11
C ASP A 55 3.43 5.46 3.23
N ALA A 56 4.56 6.01 3.66
CA ALA A 56 5.35 6.94 2.85
C ALA A 56 5.85 6.28 1.54
N ILE A 57 6.29 5.01 1.61
CA ILE A 57 6.69 4.24 0.42
C ILE A 57 5.51 4.04 -0.54
N VAL A 58 4.33 3.68 -0.04
CA VAL A 58 3.15 3.48 -0.87
C VAL A 58 2.72 4.77 -1.57
N LEU A 59 2.73 5.90 -0.87
CA LEU A 59 2.40 7.20 -1.47
C LEU A 59 3.45 7.65 -2.50
N ALA A 60 4.74 7.49 -2.21
CA ALA A 60 5.81 7.81 -3.14
C ALA A 60 5.70 6.98 -4.43
N ALA A 61 5.53 5.65 -4.28
CA ALA A 61 5.38 4.75 -5.41
C ALA A 61 4.11 5.02 -6.24
N ALA A 62 3.01 5.44 -5.60
CA ALA A 62 1.79 5.86 -6.32
C ALA A 62 2.03 7.13 -7.13
N ASN A 63 2.71 8.13 -6.54
CA ASN A 63 3.03 9.39 -7.21
C ASN A 63 3.96 9.17 -8.42
N ALA A 64 4.97 8.30 -8.29
CA ALA A 64 5.93 8.02 -9.36
C ALA A 64 5.29 7.45 -10.65
N ILE A 65 4.13 6.80 -10.51
CA ILE A 65 3.37 6.25 -11.64
C ILE A 65 2.09 7.03 -11.96
N ASP A 66 1.91 8.22 -11.36
CA ASP A 66 0.71 9.05 -11.47
C ASP A 66 -0.59 8.26 -11.18
N ALA A 67 -0.54 7.37 -10.19
CA ALA A 67 -1.70 6.62 -9.72
C ALA A 67 -2.43 7.36 -8.61
N THR A 68 -3.75 7.19 -8.55
CA THR A 68 -4.55 7.64 -7.41
C THR A 68 -4.40 6.64 -6.25
N PRO A 69 -3.77 7.01 -5.12
CA PRO A 69 -3.73 6.14 -3.95
C PRO A 69 -5.12 6.03 -3.33
N VAL A 70 -5.49 4.82 -2.89
CA VAL A 70 -6.80 4.53 -2.29
C VAL A 70 -6.57 3.83 -0.96
N SER A 71 -7.13 4.38 0.12
CA SER A 71 -6.92 3.85 1.47
C SER A 71 -8.13 4.05 2.39
N PHE A 72 -8.31 3.08 3.30
CA PHE A 72 -9.24 3.22 4.43
C PHE A 72 -8.63 4.02 5.60
N ASP A 73 -7.31 4.20 5.62
CA ASP A 73 -6.61 4.94 6.67
C ASP A 73 -6.93 6.44 6.57
N GLY A 74 -7.18 7.09 7.71
CA GLY A 74 -7.42 8.53 7.75
C GLY A 74 -6.17 9.35 7.45
N GLU A 75 -5.02 8.91 7.97
CA GLU A 75 -3.75 9.62 7.86
C GLU A 75 -3.28 9.63 6.40
N LEU A 76 -3.38 8.50 5.69
CA LEU A 76 -3.08 8.44 4.26
C LEU A 76 -4.01 9.32 3.41
N ARG A 77 -5.27 9.50 3.82
CA ARG A 77 -6.23 10.36 3.09
C ARG A 77 -5.94 11.84 3.28
N GLU A 78 -5.45 12.24 4.45
CA GLU A 78 -4.96 13.60 4.68
C GLU A 78 -3.75 13.92 3.77
N HIS A 79 -3.03 12.89 3.34
CA HIS A 79 -1.87 12.98 2.44
C HIS A 79 -2.18 12.58 0.98
N GLY A 80 -3.45 12.69 0.56
CA GLY A 80 -3.84 12.61 -0.86
C GLY A 80 -4.48 11.30 -1.30
N ALA A 81 -4.57 10.28 -0.43
CA ALA A 81 -5.34 9.09 -0.74
C ALA A 81 -6.86 9.37 -0.79
N LYS A 82 -7.56 8.65 -1.68
CA LYS A 82 -9.02 8.67 -1.80
C LYS A 82 -9.67 7.58 -0.96
N GLN A 83 -10.91 7.81 -0.52
CA GLN A 83 -11.69 6.73 0.07
C GLN A 83 -12.08 5.71 -1.00
N PRO A 84 -12.05 4.41 -0.69
CA PRO A 84 -12.46 3.37 -1.63
C PRO A 84 -13.83 3.62 -2.24
N GLN A 85 -14.80 4.09 -1.45
CA GLN A 85 -16.18 4.37 -1.86
C GLN A 85 -16.28 5.48 -2.92
N GLU A 86 -15.25 6.29 -3.12
CA GLU A 86 -15.22 7.33 -4.16
C GLU A 86 -14.83 6.77 -5.54
N ILE A 87 -14.37 5.52 -5.60
CA ILE A 87 -13.80 4.88 -6.80
C ILE A 87 -14.66 3.68 -7.28
N VAL A 88 -15.69 3.28 -6.52
CA VAL A 88 -16.58 2.13 -6.84
C VAL A 88 -17.91 2.58 -7.42
#